data_AF-A0A7K3HFS5-F1
#
_entry.id   AF-A0A7K3HFS5-F1
#
_cell.length_a   1.000
_cell.length_b   1.000
_cell.length_c   1.000
_cell.angle_alpha   90.00
_cell.angle_beta   90.00
_cell.angle_gamma   90.00
#
_symmetry.space_group_name_H-M   'P 1'
#
loop_
_entity.id
_entity.type
_entity.pdbx_description
1 polymer ?
#
loop_
_entity_poly.entity_id
_entity_poly.type
_entity_poly.pdbx_seq_one_letter_code
_entity_poly.pdbx_strand_id
1 'polypeptide(L)'
;MDSCLVIARFAEDPRPWLREAHALATRCGASSLLERVRAVTRERGVPAPRARGRREALAATERRIIELIGEGLTNRQIALRLQVSEKTVENHLTRLFARTGCRSRVELAAASLGGRLTQAVT
;
A
#
# COMPACT_ATOMS: atom_id res chain seq x y z
N MET A 1 9.51 11.51 22.45
CA MET A 1 9.18 10.98 21.09
C MET A 1 10.36 11.15 20.12
N ASP A 2 11.36 11.98 20.43
CA ASP A 2 12.57 12.19 19.61
C ASP A 2 13.63 11.09 19.65
N SER A 3 13.62 10.21 20.65
CA SER A 3 14.68 9.21 20.85
C SER A 3 14.84 8.24 19.66
N CYS A 4 13.75 7.83 19.00
CA CYS A 4 13.81 6.91 17.85
C CYS A 4 14.45 7.55 16.60
N LEU A 5 14.29 8.87 16.41
CA LEU A 5 14.89 9.59 15.27
C LEU A 5 16.39 9.83 15.48
N VAL A 6 16.80 10.08 16.72
CA VAL A 6 18.22 10.19 17.08
C VAL A 6 18.90 8.84 16.88
N ILE A 7 18.30 7.75 17.37
CA ILE A 7 18.83 6.39 17.18
C ILE A 7 18.89 6.03 15.69
N ALA A 8 17.86 6.36 14.89
CA ALA A 8 17.86 6.14 13.45
C ALA A 8 19.02 6.84 12.71
N ARG A 9 19.58 7.92 13.25
CA ARG A 9 20.68 8.64 12.60
C ARG A 9 22.03 7.94 12.80
N PHE A 10 22.20 7.27 13.93
CA PHE A 10 23.47 6.67 14.34
C PHE A 10 23.49 5.13 14.32
N ALA A 11 22.33 4.48 14.26
CA ALA A 11 22.22 3.02 14.23
C ALA A 11 22.74 2.43 12.91
N GLU A 12 23.45 1.30 13.00
CA GLU A 12 24.01 0.54 11.88
C GLU A 12 22.93 0.17 10.85
N ASP A 13 21.75 -0.25 11.30
CA ASP A 13 20.52 -0.33 10.49
C ASP A 13 19.47 0.69 10.97
N PRO A 14 19.22 1.79 10.22
CA PRO A 14 18.25 2.81 10.61
C PRO A 14 16.80 2.43 10.28
N ARG A 15 16.56 1.37 9.49
CA ARG A 15 15.24 1.05 8.92
C ARG A 15 14.15 0.70 9.96
N PRO A 16 14.40 -0.05 11.05
CA PRO A 16 13.37 -0.39 12.02
C PRO A 16 12.83 0.86 12.72
N TRP A 17 13.74 1.71 13.17
CA TRP A 17 13.46 2.96 13.89
C TRP A 17 12.73 3.97 13.02
N LEU A 18 13.13 4.09 11.75
CA LEU A 18 12.44 4.94 10.77
C LEU A 18 11.01 4.46 10.51
N ARG A 19 10.77 3.14 10.42
CA ARG A 19 9.41 2.59 10.26
C ARG A 19 8.52 2.90 11.46
N GLU A 20 9.05 2.73 12.66
CA GLU A 20 8.30 2.99 13.89
C GLU A 20 7.97 4.47 14.05
N ALA A 21 8.96 5.36 13.84
CA ALA A 21 8.75 6.80 13.85
C ALA A 21 7.72 7.25 12.80
N HIS A 22 7.78 6.68 11.59
CA HIS A 22 6.81 6.97 10.53
C HIS A 22 5.39 6.51 10.87
N ALA A 23 5.25 5.32 11.45
CA ALA A 23 3.95 4.77 11.85
C ALA A 23 3.30 5.61 12.96
N LEU A 24 4.07 6.02 13.98
CA LEU A 24 3.60 6.90 15.05
C LEU A 24 3.21 8.27 14.50
N ALA A 25 4.03 8.87 13.64
CA ALA A 25 3.74 10.15 13.01
C ALA A 25 2.44 10.13 12.20
N THR A 26 2.19 9.04 11.46
CA THR A 26 0.95 8.85 10.70
C THR A 26 -0.27 8.72 11.60
N ARG A 27 -0.17 7.94 12.69
CA ARG A 27 -1.27 7.75 13.66
C ARG A 27 -1.63 9.03 14.41
N CYS A 28 -0.63 9.86 14.72
CA CYS A 28 -0.82 11.10 15.46
C CYS A 28 -1.09 12.32 14.57
N GLY A 29 -1.13 12.16 13.24
CA GLY A 29 -1.28 13.28 12.29
C GLY A 29 -0.12 14.29 12.33
N ALA A 30 1.05 13.89 12.84
CA ALA A 30 2.18 14.77 13.07
C ALA A 30 3.00 14.98 11.78
N SER A 31 2.53 15.90 10.91
CA SER A 31 3.17 16.22 9.62
C SER A 31 4.63 16.64 9.75
N SER A 32 4.98 17.40 10.79
CA SER A 32 6.37 17.80 11.08
C SER A 32 7.27 16.60 11.39
N LEU A 33 6.74 15.56 12.03
CA LEU A 33 7.47 14.34 12.33
C LEU A 33 7.67 13.48 11.07
N LEU A 34 6.70 13.47 10.15
CA LEU A 34 6.85 12.83 8.84
C LEU A 34 7.95 13.48 7.99
N GLU A 35 8.03 14.81 7.99
CA GLU A 35 9.11 15.55 7.30
C GLU A 35 10.49 15.23 7.89
N ARG A 36 10.60 15.12 9.22
CA ARG A 36 11.84 14.72 9.89
C ARG A 36 12.24 13.28 9.54
N VAL A 37 11.29 12.33 9.51
CA VAL A 37 11.54 10.96 9.03
C VAL A 37 12.05 10.97 7.59
N ARG A 38 11.45 11.78 6.71
CA ARG A 38 11.90 11.93 5.31
C ARG A 38 13.31 12.50 5.21
N ALA A 39 13.66 13.48 6.04
CA ALA A 39 15.02 14.03 6.11
C ALA A 39 16.04 12.94 6.47
N VAL A 40 15.80 12.17 7.54
CA VAL A 40 16.72 11.10 7.97
C VAL A 40 16.82 9.98 6.93
N THR A 41 15.73 9.65 6.22
CA THR A 41 15.79 8.66 5.13
C THR A 41 16.67 9.11 3.96
N ARG A 42 16.64 10.41 3.62
CA ARG A 42 17.51 10.99 2.59
C ARG A 42 18.97 11.00 3.03
N GLU A 43 19.24 11.43 4.26
CA GLU A 43 20.59 11.48 4.84
C GLU A 43 21.25 10.09 4.92
N ARG A 44 20.48 9.06 5.28
CA ARG A 44 20.98 7.68 5.42
C ARG A 44 20.92 6.88 4.12
N GLY A 45 20.43 7.46 3.02
CA GLY A 45 20.31 6.79 1.72
C GLY A 45 19.35 5.59 1.72
N VAL A 46 18.41 5.51 2.67
CA VAL A 46 17.47 4.39 2.79
C VAL A 46 16.07 4.77 2.27
N PRO A 47 15.32 3.83 1.66
CA PRO A 47 13.97 4.12 1.19
C PRO A 47 13.06 4.61 2.32
N ALA A 48 12.25 5.64 2.01
CA ALA A 48 11.27 6.16 2.96
C ALA A 48 10.35 5.02 3.46
N PRO A 49 10.16 4.89 4.78
CA PRO A 49 9.26 3.92 5.35
C PRO A 49 7.87 4.08 4.77
N ARG A 50 7.26 2.97 4.37
CA ARG A 50 5.84 2.93 4.07
C ARG A 50 5.16 2.43 5.34
N ALA A 51 4.28 3.24 5.93
CA ALA A 51 3.50 2.82 7.10
C ALA A 51 2.83 1.46 6.82
N ARG A 52 2.89 0.55 7.79
CA ARG A 52 2.19 -0.74 7.74
C ARG A 52 0.70 -0.54 7.41
N GLY A 53 0.08 0.48 7.99
CA GLY A 53 -1.31 0.88 7.70
C GLY A 53 -1.56 1.29 6.24
N ARG A 54 -0.57 1.84 5.52
CA ARG A 54 -0.71 2.12 4.07
C ARG A 54 -0.73 0.82 3.26
N ARG A 55 0.06 -0.19 3.65
CA ARG A 55 0.02 -1.51 2.99
C ARG A 55 -1.30 -2.21 3.24
N GLU A 56 -1.78 -2.18 4.48
CA GLU A 56 -3.07 -2.76 4.86
C GLU A 56 -4.25 -2.06 4.16
N ALA A 57 -4.22 -0.73 4.06
CA ALA A 57 -5.22 0.02 3.30
C ALA A 57 -5.18 -0.28 1.80
N LEU A 58 -3.98 -0.37 1.21
CA LEU A 58 -3.82 -0.76 -0.19
C LEU A 58 -4.33 -2.19 -0.45
N ALA A 59 -4.03 -3.13 0.45
CA ALA A 59 -4.54 -4.49 0.40
C ALA A 59 -6.07 -4.52 0.49
N ALA A 60 -6.67 -3.70 1.37
CA ALA A 60 -8.12 -3.56 1.46
C ALA A 60 -8.75 -3.03 0.16
N THR A 61 -8.17 -1.99 -0.44
CA THR A 61 -8.61 -1.47 -1.75
C THR A 61 -8.47 -2.53 -2.84
N GLU A 62 -7.36 -3.27 -2.88
CA GLU A 62 -7.09 -4.30 -3.88
C GLU A 62 -8.04 -5.50 -3.77
N ARG A 63 -8.38 -5.95 -2.54
CA ARG A 63 -9.44 -6.95 -2.33
C ARG A 63 -10.77 -6.46 -2.84
N ARG A 64 -11.14 -5.21 -2.53
CA ARG A 64 -12.38 -4.63 -2.99
C ARG A 64 -12.44 -4.56 -4.52
N ILE A 65 -11.33 -4.24 -5.19
CA ILE A 65 -11.24 -4.27 -6.64
C ILE A 65 -11.46 -5.68 -7.19
N ILE A 66 -10.84 -6.72 -6.60
CA ILE A 66 -11.01 -8.11 -7.01
C ILE A 66 -12.47 -8.58 -6.87
N GLU A 67 -13.15 -8.20 -5.80
CA GLU A 67 -14.58 -8.50 -5.58
C GLU A 67 -15.44 -7.88 -6.70
N LEU A 68 -15.27 -6.58 -6.96
CA LEU A 68 -16.03 -5.86 -7.98
C LEU A 68 -15.76 -6.39 -9.41
N ILE A 69 -14.55 -6.92 -9.65
CA ILE A 69 -14.23 -7.61 -10.91
C ILE A 69 -14.97 -8.95 -11.01
N GLY A 70 -15.06 -9.69 -9.91
CA GLY A 70 -15.86 -10.93 -9.83
C GLY A 70 -17.35 -10.68 -10.08
N GLU A 71 -17.86 -9.52 -9.67
CA GLU A 71 -19.22 -9.05 -9.98
C GLU A 71 -19.40 -8.60 -11.45
N GLY A 72 -18.33 -8.59 -12.27
CA GLY A 72 -18.40 -8.24 -13.69
C GLY A 72 -18.41 -6.74 -13.99
N LEU A 73 -18.13 -5.86 -13.02
CA LEU A 73 -18.06 -4.41 -13.26
C LEU A 73 -16.93 -4.08 -14.24
N THR A 74 -16.96 -2.89 -14.84
CA THR A 74 -15.89 -2.32 -15.67
C THR A 74 -14.95 -1.42 -14.85
N ASN A 75 -13.78 -1.05 -15.37
CA ASN A 75 -12.86 -0.11 -14.69
C ASN A 75 -13.55 1.22 -14.36
N ARG A 76 -14.38 1.74 -15.27
CA ARG A 76 -15.19 2.94 -15.07
C ARG A 76 -16.18 2.80 -13.92
N GLN A 77 -16.91 1.68 -13.85
CA GLN A 77 -17.86 1.43 -12.75
C GLN A 77 -17.14 1.24 -11.40
N ILE A 78 -15.98 0.56 -11.40
CA ILE A 78 -15.14 0.39 -10.20
C ILE A 78 -14.62 1.76 -9.73
N ALA A 79 -14.14 2.59 -10.65
CA ALA A 79 -13.63 3.93 -10.37
C ALA A 79 -14.70 4.79 -9.69
N LEU A 80 -15.94 4.77 -10.21
CA LEU A 80 -17.08 5.45 -9.60
C LEU A 80 -17.39 4.94 -8.19
N ARG A 81 -17.41 3.61 -8.00
CA ARG A 81 -17.77 2.98 -6.72
C ARG A 81 -16.71 3.19 -5.64
N LEU A 82 -15.45 3.32 -6.04
CA LEU A 82 -14.31 3.60 -5.16
C LEU A 82 -13.96 5.09 -5.07
N GLN A 83 -14.68 5.97 -5.78
CA GLN A 83 -14.42 7.41 -5.86
C GLN A 83 -12.97 7.74 -6.26
N VAL A 84 -12.43 7.02 -7.25
CA VAL A 84 -11.09 7.23 -7.80
C VAL A 84 -11.15 7.39 -9.32
N SER A 85 -10.04 7.77 -9.95
CA SER A 85 -9.95 7.80 -11.42
C SER A 85 -9.84 6.40 -12.01
N GLU A 86 -10.27 6.21 -13.25
CA GLU A 86 -10.05 4.96 -14.00
C GLU A 86 -8.56 4.61 -14.07
N LYS A 87 -7.68 5.62 -14.23
CA LYS A 87 -6.23 5.44 -14.23
C LYS A 87 -5.71 4.88 -12.90
N THR A 88 -6.31 5.28 -11.78
CA THR A 88 -6.00 4.73 -10.46
C THR A 88 -6.36 3.25 -10.41
N VAL A 89 -7.54 2.86 -10.92
CA VAL A 89 -7.96 1.45 -10.99
C VAL A 89 -7.01 0.64 -11.86
N GLU A 90 -6.61 1.13 -13.03
CA GLU A 90 -5.60 0.47 -13.89
C GLU A 90 -4.29 0.23 -13.15
N ASN A 91 -3.80 1.23 -12.41
CA ASN A 91 -2.56 1.10 -11.66
C ASN A 91 -2.67 0.03 -10.55
N HIS A 92 -3.83 -0.10 -9.91
CA HIS A 92 -4.10 -1.18 -8.96
C HIS A 92 -4.15 -2.54 -9.67
N LEU A 93 -4.77 -2.63 -10.85
CA LEU A 93 -4.81 -3.86 -11.65
C LEU A 93 -3.42 -4.33 -12.07
N THR A 94 -2.56 -3.43 -12.54
CA THR A 94 -1.17 -3.78 -12.90
C THR A 94 -0.42 -4.39 -11.72
N ARG A 95 -0.58 -3.82 -10.53
CA ARG A 95 0.03 -4.36 -9.30
C ARG A 95 -0.58 -5.69 -8.89
N LEU A 96 -1.90 -5.83 -9.05
CA LEU A 96 -2.63 -7.06 -8.78
C LEU A 96 -2.14 -8.19 -9.69
N PHE A 97 -2.06 -7.97 -11.00
CA PHE A 97 -1.55 -8.94 -11.96
C PHE A 97 -0.11 -9.37 -11.64
N ALA A 98 0.75 -8.40 -11.31
CA ALA A 98 2.12 -8.71 -10.90
C ALA A 98 2.18 -9.55 -9.61
N ARG A 99 1.24 -9.37 -8.68
CA ARG A 99 1.23 -10.08 -7.39
C ARG A 99 0.51 -11.43 -7.44
N THR A 100 -0.59 -11.53 -8.18
CA THR A 100 -1.39 -12.77 -8.27
C THR A 100 -0.95 -13.69 -9.40
N GLY A 101 -0.10 -13.20 -10.31
CA GLY A 101 0.33 -13.94 -11.50
C GLY A 101 -0.73 -14.02 -12.62
N CYS A 102 -1.91 -13.45 -12.41
CA CYS A 102 -2.96 -13.39 -13.42
C CYS A 102 -2.54 -12.47 -14.58
N ARG A 103 -2.79 -12.91 -15.81
CA ARG A 103 -2.39 -12.20 -17.03
C ARG A 103 -3.52 -11.38 -17.64
N SER A 104 -4.75 -11.59 -17.18
CA SER A 104 -5.92 -10.88 -17.70
C SER A 104 -6.97 -10.60 -16.63
N ARG A 105 -7.84 -9.63 -16.92
CA ARG A 105 -9.04 -9.36 -16.11
C ARG A 105 -9.93 -10.59 -15.98
N VAL A 106 -10.10 -11.34 -17.08
CA VAL A 106 -10.95 -12.55 -17.12
C VAL A 106 -10.38 -13.62 -16.20
N GLU A 107 -9.06 -13.82 -16.24
CA GLU A 107 -8.37 -14.76 -15.35
C GLU A 107 -8.49 -14.33 -13.89
N LEU A 108 -8.34 -13.04 -13.60
CA LEU A 108 -8.52 -12.48 -12.26
C LEU A 108 -9.97 -12.63 -11.76
N ALA A 109 -10.95 -12.41 -12.64
CA ALA A 109 -12.37 -12.61 -12.34
C ALA A 109 -12.70 -14.09 -12.05
N ALA A 110 -12.22 -15.00 -12.90
CA ALA A 110 -12.41 -16.44 -12.72
C ALA A 110 -11.74 -16.95 -11.44
N ALA A 111 -10.55 -16.44 -11.11
CA ALA A 111 -9.84 -16.81 -9.90
C ALA A 111 -10.48 -16.21 -8.62
N SER A 112 -11.12 -15.04 -8.74
CA SER A 112 -11.95 -14.43 -7.68
C SER A 112 -13.19 -15.28 -7.39
N LEU A 113 -13.97 -15.62 -8.43
CA LEU A 113 -15.17 -16.43 -8.34
C LEU A 113 -14.89 -17.85 -7.81
N GLY A 114 -13.74 -18.42 -8.18
CA GLY A 114 -13.28 -19.71 -7.65
C GLY A 114 -12.74 -19.66 -6.20
N GLY A 115 -12.80 -18.51 -5.51
CA GLY A 115 -12.36 -18.34 -4.12
C GLY A 115 -10.84 -18.40 -3.89
N ARG A 116 -10.03 -18.44 -4.95
CA ARG A 116 -8.57 -18.67 -4.87
C ARG A 116 -7.76 -17.42 -4.52
N LEU A 117 -8.33 -16.22 -4.67
CA LEU A 117 -7.58 -14.95 -4.54
C LEU A 117 -7.88 -14.12 -3.30
N THR A 118 -9.00 -14.33 -2.62
CA THR A 118 -9.42 -13.53 -1.46
C THR A 118 -8.47 -13.65 -0.26
N GLN A 119 -7.67 -14.73 -0.17
CA GLN A 119 -6.67 -14.92 0.89
C GLN A 119 -5.26 -14.40 0.54
N ALA A 120 -4.92 -14.31 -0.76
CA ALA A 120 -3.55 -14.02 -1.23
C ALA A 120 -3.14 -12.54 -1.19
N VAL A 121 -4.08 -11.64 -0.84
CA VAL A 121 -3.86 -10.18 -0.79
C VAL A 121 -3.54 -9.67 0.63
N THR A 122 -3.43 -10.57 1.61
CA THR A 122 -3.03 -10.26 3.00
C THR A 122 -1.53 -10.06 3.14
#